data_AF-A0A0B4FJP0-F1
#
_entry.id   AF-A0A0B4FJP0-F1
#
_cell.length_a   1.000
_cell.length_b   1.000
_cell.length_c   1.000
_cell.angle_alpha   90.00
_cell.angle_beta   90.00
_cell.angle_gamma   90.00
#
_symmetry.space_group_name_H-M   'P 1'
#
loop_
_entity.id
_entity.type
_entity.pdbx_description
1 polymer ?
#
loop_
_entity_poly.entity_id
_entity_poly.type
_entity_poly.pdbx_seq_one_letter_code
_entity_poly.pdbx_strand_id
1 'polypeptide(L)'
;MNTEQGKRAESLLLKSSRTYGIQTRKDDVQAAINHPHHGALFAEWALTHLTSDTLLTADELDVYMALDRNDRVDQLADLQDLSEVPAVTEDELTAAVEELKRCTESISKQTETLRQQQDALARMVKTQAENTTRREQLERVQRKKRELERDQLTKEVERMSQEITLRVTELNQHGPALNDSIATLLQSDDKLLSSLQKLGWELDQHDLGETQDIEKLRETCMRLIKATVETVRTKLDTIYLETLVTAERSGTAKPATNEQVKSLQDEIESLYSEILPVAQMSIDQQYLEPALKTLSMRNSQSIGKTTTSLTYINECLTYLVDCMDRLHAHVKSHKSHQAATAAIGAAAKAEIAAVIPPKKPRQAIPPSPVRTRSNASEVRRRRRSSGAQEESPIETLLQHLAVTLPPDCIKPQDQIGFLESVLAERTRKGNDVAKGAQEGFEMAARAHVEDARQAIQLVRDSLLAESSFGDVKLVDPDMDSSISVLAQEVNKAKERLRSLQGQSIVARSEKRDEFIQRWGS
;
A
#
# COMPACT_ATOMS: atom_id res chain seq x y z
N MET A 1 -76.03 48.09 -60.53
CA MET A 1 -74.60 48.41 -60.72
C MET A 1 -73.97 48.70 -59.37
N ASN A 2 -72.93 47.98 -58.96
CA ASN A 2 -72.16 48.32 -57.76
C ASN A 2 -71.53 49.69 -57.97
N THR A 3 -71.98 50.70 -57.23
CA THR A 3 -71.57 52.10 -57.37
C THR A 3 -70.06 52.29 -57.17
N GLU A 4 -69.39 51.38 -56.48
CA GLU A 4 -67.93 51.38 -56.33
C GLU A 4 -67.18 50.92 -57.58
N GLN A 5 -67.69 49.91 -58.29
CA GLN A 5 -67.06 49.43 -59.53
C GLN A 5 -67.16 50.48 -60.63
N GLY A 6 -68.30 51.18 -60.74
CA GLY A 6 -68.47 52.29 -61.67
C GLY A 6 -67.50 53.45 -61.40
N LYS A 7 -67.29 53.84 -60.14
CA LYS A 7 -66.33 54.88 -59.75
C LYS A 7 -64.88 54.50 -60.01
N ARG A 8 -64.54 53.22 -59.79
CA ARG A 8 -63.19 52.70 -60.05
C ARG A 8 -62.91 52.65 -61.55
N ALA A 9 -63.85 52.19 -62.35
CA ALA A 9 -63.80 52.23 -63.81
C ALA A 9 -63.65 53.67 -64.34
N GLU A 10 -64.43 54.61 -63.81
CA GLU A 10 -64.35 56.04 -64.17
C GLU A 10 -62.95 56.61 -63.90
N SER A 11 -62.36 56.30 -62.74
CA SER A 11 -61.02 56.79 -62.37
C SER A 11 -59.92 56.21 -63.25
N LEU A 12 -60.05 54.95 -63.68
CA LEU A 12 -59.08 54.29 -64.56
C LEU A 12 -59.19 54.80 -65.99
N LEU A 13 -60.41 55.03 -66.49
CA LEU A 13 -60.66 55.64 -67.80
C LEU A 13 -60.09 57.06 -67.89
N LEU A 14 -60.29 57.88 -66.87
CA LEU A 14 -59.77 59.25 -66.84
C LEU A 14 -58.24 59.31 -66.65
N LYS A 15 -57.66 58.33 -65.97
CA LYS A 15 -56.20 58.25 -65.80
C LYS A 15 -55.53 57.79 -67.09
N SER A 16 -56.04 56.73 -67.71
CA SER A 16 -55.53 56.22 -69.00
C SER A 16 -55.72 57.23 -70.12
N SER A 17 -56.89 57.87 -70.26
CA SER A 17 -57.11 58.86 -71.32
C SER A 17 -56.15 60.05 -71.26
N ARG A 18 -55.74 60.47 -70.06
CA ARG A 18 -54.73 61.51 -69.86
C ARG A 18 -53.32 61.07 -70.24
N THR A 19 -52.96 59.81 -69.98
CA THR A 19 -51.64 59.26 -70.32
C THR A 19 -51.46 59.08 -71.83
N TYR A 20 -52.54 58.74 -72.57
CA TYR A 20 -52.50 58.51 -74.02
C TYR A 20 -52.98 59.71 -74.86
N GLY A 21 -53.14 60.89 -74.25
CA GLY A 21 -53.41 62.14 -74.97
C GLY A 21 -54.82 62.31 -75.54
N ILE A 22 -55.79 61.52 -75.10
CA ILE A 22 -57.19 61.60 -75.56
C ILE A 22 -57.95 62.62 -74.68
N GLN A 23 -58.46 63.70 -75.29
CA GLN A 23 -59.20 64.75 -74.59
C GLN A 23 -60.64 64.33 -74.27
N THR A 24 -60.83 63.47 -73.27
CA THR A 24 -62.17 63.09 -72.79
C THR A 24 -62.62 63.97 -71.62
N ARG A 25 -63.81 64.59 -71.70
CA ARG A 25 -64.43 65.30 -70.57
C ARG A 25 -65.03 64.32 -69.57
N LYS A 26 -64.92 64.65 -68.28
CA LYS A 26 -65.39 63.81 -67.17
C LYS A 26 -66.90 63.51 -67.26
N ASP A 27 -67.67 64.50 -67.71
CA ASP A 27 -69.12 64.40 -67.79
C ASP A 27 -69.58 63.39 -68.86
N ASP A 28 -68.82 63.26 -69.96
CA ASP A 28 -69.13 62.32 -71.05
C ASP A 28 -68.86 60.86 -70.64
N VAL A 29 -67.78 60.64 -69.87
CA VAL A 29 -67.44 59.31 -69.31
C VAL A 29 -68.47 58.88 -68.26
N GLN A 30 -68.93 59.81 -67.43
CA GLN A 30 -70.01 59.54 -66.47
C GLN A 30 -71.35 59.28 -67.19
N ALA A 31 -71.67 59.99 -68.27
CA ALA A 31 -72.86 59.74 -69.07
C ALA A 31 -72.83 58.34 -69.72
N ALA A 32 -71.68 57.90 -70.23
CA ALA A 32 -71.49 56.58 -70.83
C ALA A 32 -71.57 55.43 -69.81
N ILE A 33 -71.00 55.59 -68.61
CA ILE A 33 -71.10 54.58 -67.53
C ILE A 33 -72.52 54.50 -66.96
N ASN A 34 -73.26 55.61 -66.97
CA ASN A 34 -74.64 55.66 -66.49
C ASN A 34 -75.68 55.30 -67.58
N HIS A 35 -75.26 54.91 -68.79
CA HIS A 35 -76.20 54.51 -69.84
C HIS A 35 -76.91 53.19 -69.49
N PRO A 36 -78.26 53.12 -69.57
CA PRO A 36 -79.05 52.02 -68.97
C PRO A 36 -78.76 50.61 -69.51
N HIS A 37 -78.32 50.48 -70.77
CA HIS A 37 -78.12 49.18 -71.41
C HIS A 37 -76.65 48.79 -71.62
N HIS A 38 -75.74 49.77 -71.77
CA HIS A 38 -74.33 49.50 -72.12
C HIS A 38 -73.35 49.92 -71.03
N GLY A 39 -73.77 50.72 -70.04
CA GLY A 39 -72.88 51.25 -69.01
C GLY A 39 -72.26 50.18 -68.11
N ALA A 40 -72.99 49.09 -67.87
CA ALA A 40 -72.49 47.96 -67.09
C ALA A 40 -71.37 47.19 -67.78
N LEU A 41 -71.60 46.84 -69.05
CA LEU A 41 -70.61 46.16 -69.87
C LEU A 41 -69.40 47.05 -70.11
N PHE A 42 -69.61 48.36 -70.26
CA PHE A 42 -68.52 49.33 -70.43
C PHE A 42 -67.66 49.47 -69.17
N ALA A 43 -68.26 49.47 -67.97
CA ALA A 43 -67.51 49.54 -66.72
C ALA A 43 -66.72 48.25 -66.44
N GLU A 44 -67.30 47.09 -66.76
CA GLU A 44 -66.61 45.79 -66.63
C GLU A 44 -65.49 45.63 -67.66
N TRP A 45 -65.72 46.08 -68.89
CA TRP A 45 -64.69 46.17 -69.93
C TRP A 45 -63.53 47.09 -69.48
N ALA A 46 -63.84 48.27 -68.95
CA ALA A 46 -62.84 49.21 -68.47
C ALA A 46 -61.99 48.64 -67.32
N LEU A 47 -62.59 47.88 -66.39
CA LEU A 47 -61.85 47.26 -65.29
C LEU A 47 -60.98 46.08 -65.74
N THR A 48 -61.35 45.40 -66.81
CA THR A 48 -60.62 44.22 -67.31
C THR A 48 -59.49 44.63 -68.26
N HIS A 49 -59.74 45.62 -69.13
CA HIS A 49 -58.83 45.98 -70.22
C HIS A 49 -58.01 47.26 -69.98
N LEU A 50 -58.23 48.02 -68.89
CA LEU A 50 -57.43 49.20 -68.52
C LEU A 50 -56.55 48.94 -67.29
N THR A 51 -55.93 47.76 -67.25
CA THR A 51 -55.00 47.36 -66.19
C THR A 51 -53.55 47.59 -66.65
N SER A 52 -52.59 47.70 -65.74
CA SER A 52 -51.17 47.95 -66.08
C SER A 52 -50.58 46.97 -67.08
N ASP A 53 -51.11 45.75 -67.12
CA ASP A 53 -50.58 44.66 -67.94
C ASP A 53 -51.16 44.65 -69.36
N THR A 54 -52.22 45.43 -69.60
CA THR A 54 -52.93 45.51 -70.90
C THR A 54 -52.77 46.86 -71.60
N LEU A 55 -52.16 47.84 -70.93
CA LEU A 55 -51.92 49.19 -71.43
C LEU A 55 -50.43 49.40 -71.70
N LEU A 56 -50.04 49.74 -72.94
CA LEU A 56 -48.64 50.02 -73.29
C LEU A 56 -48.12 51.21 -72.48
N THR A 57 -47.03 51.07 -71.74
CA THR A 57 -46.42 52.19 -71.02
C THR A 57 -45.97 53.31 -71.98
N ALA A 58 -45.75 54.53 -71.49
CA ALA A 58 -45.39 55.67 -72.34
C ALA A 58 -44.12 55.42 -73.17
N ASP A 59 -43.13 54.74 -72.58
CA ASP A 59 -41.89 54.36 -73.25
C ASP A 59 -42.13 53.26 -74.31
N GLU A 60 -43.01 52.29 -74.03
CA GLU A 60 -43.40 51.25 -75.00
C GLU A 60 -44.21 51.81 -76.16
N LEU A 61 -45.05 52.82 -75.93
CA LEU A 61 -45.79 53.53 -76.97
C LEU A 61 -44.83 54.33 -77.86
N ASP A 62 -43.83 54.99 -77.28
CA ASP A 62 -42.81 55.72 -78.04
C ASP A 62 -41.96 54.76 -78.89
N VAL A 63 -41.64 53.58 -78.37
CA VAL A 63 -40.98 52.50 -79.12
C VAL A 63 -41.89 51.97 -80.22
N TYR A 64 -43.17 51.70 -79.94
CA TYR A 64 -44.14 51.24 -80.94
C TYR A 64 -44.31 52.26 -82.07
N MET A 65 -44.47 53.54 -81.74
CA MET A 65 -44.54 54.63 -82.73
C MET A 65 -43.24 54.82 -83.52
N ALA A 66 -42.08 54.57 -82.90
CA ALA A 66 -40.80 54.59 -83.61
C ALA A 66 -40.65 53.38 -84.54
N LEU A 67 -41.21 52.22 -84.20
CA LEU A 67 -41.25 51.04 -85.05
C LEU A 67 -42.25 51.21 -86.22
N ASP A 68 -43.39 51.85 -85.96
CA ASP A 68 -44.46 52.13 -86.94
C ASP A 68 -43.98 53.13 -88.01
N ARG A 69 -43.27 54.19 -87.60
CA ARG A 69 -42.61 55.12 -88.53
C ARG A 69 -41.54 54.49 -89.42
N ASN A 70 -41.05 53.31 -89.07
CA ASN A 70 -40.01 52.58 -89.80
C ASN A 70 -40.57 51.36 -90.56
N ASP A 71 -41.90 51.19 -90.64
CA ASP A 71 -42.59 50.03 -91.25
C ASP A 71 -42.08 48.66 -90.74
N ARG A 72 -41.50 48.62 -89.53
CA ARG A 72 -40.97 47.38 -88.92
C ARG A 72 -41.99 46.65 -88.05
N VAL A 73 -43.13 47.28 -87.76
CA VAL A 73 -44.23 46.65 -87.02
C VAL A 73 -44.85 45.53 -87.85
N ASP A 74 -45.14 45.78 -89.13
CA ASP A 74 -45.68 44.76 -90.03
C ASP A 74 -44.68 43.62 -90.25
N GLN A 75 -43.39 43.93 -90.34
CA GLN A 75 -42.33 42.92 -90.41
C GLN A 75 -42.20 42.11 -89.12
N LEU A 76 -42.43 42.69 -87.93
CA LEU A 76 -42.38 41.98 -86.66
C LEU A 76 -43.64 41.17 -86.39
N ALA A 77 -44.80 41.62 -86.86
CA ALA A 77 -46.04 40.86 -86.85
C ALA A 77 -45.95 39.64 -87.80
N ASP A 78 -45.30 39.79 -88.95
CA ASP A 78 -45.01 38.67 -89.87
C ASP A 78 -43.89 37.75 -89.34
N LEU A 79 -42.97 38.25 -88.50
CA LEU A 79 -41.88 37.45 -87.88
C LEU A 79 -42.29 36.74 -86.59
N GLN A 80 -43.33 37.21 -85.90
CA GLN A 80 -43.98 36.52 -84.80
C GLN A 80 -45.34 36.02 -85.27
N ASP A 81 -45.29 34.96 -86.07
CA ASP A 81 -46.46 34.13 -86.30
C ASP A 81 -46.89 33.58 -84.93
N LEU A 82 -47.94 34.17 -84.34
CA LEU A 82 -48.53 33.71 -83.08
C LEU A 82 -49.12 32.29 -83.21
N SER A 83 -49.08 31.68 -84.41
CA SER A 83 -49.30 30.25 -84.62
C SER A 83 -48.08 29.36 -84.30
N GLU A 84 -46.87 29.93 -84.17
CA GLU A 84 -45.64 29.22 -83.80
C GLU A 84 -45.38 29.16 -82.29
N VAL A 85 -46.15 29.86 -81.45
CA VAL A 85 -46.24 29.54 -80.03
C VAL A 85 -47.11 28.29 -79.94
N PRO A 86 -46.57 27.10 -79.64
CA PRO A 86 -47.38 25.90 -79.55
C PRO A 86 -48.46 26.16 -78.51
N ALA A 87 -49.73 26.09 -78.91
CA ALA A 87 -50.82 26.11 -77.96
C ALA A 87 -50.54 24.97 -76.98
N VAL A 88 -50.31 25.29 -75.70
CA VAL A 88 -50.03 24.30 -74.65
C VAL A 88 -51.09 23.22 -74.79
N THR A 89 -50.65 22.02 -75.17
CA THR A 89 -51.59 20.97 -75.51
C THR A 89 -52.29 20.53 -74.23
N GLU A 90 -53.55 20.12 -74.34
CA GLU A 90 -54.29 19.59 -73.18
C GLU A 90 -53.54 18.39 -72.55
N ASP A 91 -52.77 17.66 -73.36
CA ASP A 91 -51.87 16.58 -72.96
C ASP A 91 -50.66 17.08 -72.13
N GLU A 92 -50.06 18.22 -72.45
CA GLU A 92 -48.98 18.83 -71.64
C GLU A 92 -49.50 19.36 -70.31
N LEU A 93 -50.70 19.96 -70.29
CA LEU A 93 -51.34 20.40 -69.04
C LEU A 93 -51.69 19.22 -68.15
N THR A 94 -52.23 18.14 -68.72
CA THR A 94 -52.55 16.92 -67.95
C THR A 94 -51.28 16.24 -67.44
N ALA A 95 -50.21 16.16 -68.24
CA ALA A 95 -48.91 15.66 -67.80
C ALA A 95 -48.31 16.49 -66.65
N ALA A 96 -48.34 17.82 -66.74
CA ALA A 96 -47.87 18.71 -65.68
C ALA A 96 -48.71 18.57 -64.40
N VAL A 97 -50.02 18.40 -64.51
CA VAL A 97 -50.91 18.14 -63.37
C VAL A 97 -50.62 16.78 -62.73
N GLU A 98 -50.36 15.74 -63.51
CA GLU A 98 -49.96 14.43 -63.00
C GLU A 98 -48.58 14.46 -62.32
N GLU A 99 -47.62 15.18 -62.88
CA GLU A 99 -46.30 15.37 -62.26
C GLU A 99 -46.41 16.17 -60.96
N LEU A 100 -47.22 17.23 -60.92
CA LEU A 100 -47.51 17.98 -59.70
C LEU A 100 -48.19 17.12 -58.64
N LYS A 101 -49.14 16.26 -59.02
CA LYS A 101 -49.77 15.30 -58.10
C LYS A 101 -48.74 14.31 -57.55
N ARG A 102 -47.89 13.76 -58.41
CA ARG A 102 -46.80 12.84 -58.01
C ARG A 102 -45.81 13.51 -57.07
N CYS A 103 -45.44 14.76 -57.34
CA CYS A 103 -44.59 15.57 -56.46
C CYS A 103 -45.27 15.85 -55.12
N THR A 104 -46.56 16.20 -55.13
CA THR A 104 -47.35 16.44 -53.91
C THR A 104 -47.46 15.18 -53.05
N GLU A 105 -47.67 14.01 -53.67
CA GLU A 105 -47.68 12.72 -52.97
C GLU A 105 -46.29 12.32 -52.45
N SER A 106 -45.22 12.65 -53.17
CA SER A 106 -43.85 12.44 -52.68
C SER A 106 -43.55 13.32 -51.47
N ILE A 107 -43.96 14.59 -51.50
CA ILE A 107 -43.80 15.53 -50.39
C ILE A 107 -44.67 15.11 -49.19
N SER A 108 -45.89 14.62 -49.40
CA SER A 108 -46.74 14.13 -48.30
C SER A 108 -46.12 12.90 -47.64
N LYS A 109 -45.59 11.95 -48.42
CA LYS A 109 -44.82 10.81 -47.88
C LYS A 109 -43.58 11.27 -47.11
N GLN A 110 -42.81 12.23 -47.65
CA GLN A 110 -41.63 12.76 -46.96
C GLN A 110 -42.00 13.45 -45.64
N THR A 111 -43.03 14.29 -45.62
CA THR A 111 -43.50 14.94 -44.39
C THR A 111 -44.03 13.94 -43.36
N GLU A 112 -44.70 12.87 -43.79
CA GLU A 112 -45.11 11.78 -42.90
C GLU A 112 -43.90 11.07 -42.30
N THR A 113 -42.88 10.74 -43.11
CA THR A 113 -41.65 10.11 -42.59
C THR A 113 -40.90 11.02 -41.62
N LEU A 114 -40.82 12.33 -41.90
CA LEU A 114 -40.21 13.31 -40.98
C LEU A 114 -40.99 13.42 -39.67
N ARG A 115 -42.32 13.36 -39.72
CA ARG A 115 -43.16 13.35 -38.52
C ARG A 115 -42.93 12.09 -37.69
N GLN A 116 -42.83 10.93 -38.33
CA GLN A 116 -42.49 9.67 -37.65
C GLN A 116 -41.07 9.72 -37.03
N GLN A 117 -40.10 10.32 -37.71
CA GLN A 117 -38.75 10.54 -37.18
C GLN A 117 -38.75 11.51 -36.00
N GLN A 118 -39.50 12.61 -36.08
CA GLN A 118 -39.68 13.57 -34.99
C GLN A 118 -40.29 12.90 -33.75
N ASP A 119 -41.34 12.11 -33.92
CA ASP A 119 -41.97 11.37 -32.83
C ASP A 119 -41.02 10.33 -32.22
N ALA A 120 -40.21 9.66 -33.05
CA ALA A 120 -39.20 8.72 -32.58
C ALA A 120 -38.10 9.42 -31.76
N LEU A 121 -37.61 10.56 -32.23
CA LEU A 121 -36.63 11.39 -31.51
C LEU A 121 -37.21 11.93 -30.20
N ALA A 122 -38.46 12.40 -30.20
CA ALA A 122 -39.14 12.87 -28.99
C ALA A 122 -39.28 11.75 -27.94
N ARG A 123 -39.62 10.53 -28.36
CA ARG A 123 -39.62 9.35 -27.48
C ARG A 123 -38.21 9.06 -26.95
N MET A 124 -37.19 9.12 -27.79
CA MET A 124 -35.81 8.85 -27.38
C MET A 124 -35.32 9.87 -26.34
N VAL A 125 -35.58 11.17 -26.55
CA VAL A 125 -35.26 12.25 -25.60
C VAL A 125 -35.97 12.03 -24.26
N LYS A 126 -37.26 11.66 -24.28
CA LYS A 126 -37.99 11.32 -23.05
C LYS A 126 -37.37 10.14 -22.32
N THR A 127 -37.05 9.05 -23.03
CA THR A 127 -36.40 7.88 -22.41
C THR A 127 -35.02 8.22 -21.86
N GLN A 128 -34.28 9.13 -22.50
CA GLN A 128 -32.98 9.59 -22.01
C GLN A 128 -33.14 10.40 -20.72
N ALA A 129 -34.12 11.31 -20.63
CA ALA A 129 -34.42 12.07 -19.41
C ALA A 129 -34.88 11.16 -18.26
N GLU A 130 -35.67 10.13 -18.54
CA GLU A 130 -36.02 9.12 -17.53
C GLU A 130 -34.80 8.30 -17.09
N ASN A 131 -33.88 7.98 -18.01
CA ASN A 131 -32.66 7.24 -17.68
C ASN A 131 -31.66 8.08 -16.89
N THR A 132 -31.52 9.38 -17.16
CA THR A 132 -30.68 10.28 -16.36
C THR A 132 -31.22 10.41 -14.94
N THR A 133 -32.53 10.62 -14.79
CA THR A 133 -33.16 10.69 -13.46
C THR A 133 -33.03 9.38 -12.68
N ARG A 134 -33.20 8.22 -13.33
CA ARG A 134 -32.92 6.90 -12.70
C ARG A 134 -31.44 6.76 -12.27
N ARG A 135 -30.49 7.19 -13.10
CA ARG A 135 -29.05 7.18 -12.76
C ARG A 135 -28.76 8.08 -11.56
N GLU A 136 -29.28 9.30 -11.54
CA GLU A 136 -29.12 10.21 -10.41
C GLU A 136 -29.68 9.64 -9.11
N GLN A 137 -30.85 8.99 -9.16
CA GLN A 137 -31.44 8.33 -7.99
C GLN A 137 -30.55 7.20 -7.47
N LEU A 138 -30.04 6.33 -8.36
CA LEU A 138 -29.10 5.27 -7.99
C LEU A 138 -27.81 5.83 -7.39
N GLU A 139 -27.24 6.88 -7.97
CA GLU A 139 -26.05 7.54 -7.45
C GLU A 139 -26.29 8.18 -6.07
N ARG A 140 -27.46 8.78 -5.83
CA ARG A 140 -27.84 9.32 -4.51
C ARG A 140 -27.92 8.20 -3.47
N VAL A 141 -28.53 7.06 -3.81
CA VAL A 141 -28.61 5.89 -2.91
C VAL A 141 -27.21 5.34 -2.63
N GLN A 142 -26.37 5.19 -3.66
CA GLN A 142 -24.99 4.72 -3.49
C GLN A 142 -24.12 5.68 -2.69
N ARG A 143 -24.32 7.00 -2.84
CA ARG A 143 -23.63 8.02 -2.03
C ARG A 143 -24.02 7.90 -0.56
N LYS A 144 -25.32 7.84 -0.25
CA LYS A 144 -25.81 7.64 1.12
C LYS A 144 -25.29 6.35 1.74
N LYS A 145 -25.27 5.25 0.99
CA LYS A 145 -24.71 3.98 1.47
C LYS A 145 -23.21 4.12 1.80
N ARG A 146 -22.42 4.73 0.93
CA ARG A 146 -20.99 4.98 1.16
C ARG A 146 -20.73 5.92 2.34
N GLU A 147 -21.57 6.94 2.52
CA GLU A 147 -21.49 7.84 3.68
C GLU A 147 -21.76 7.09 4.98
N LEU A 148 -22.80 6.24 5.03
CA LEU A 148 -23.08 5.40 6.19
C LEU A 148 -21.95 4.41 6.49
N GLU A 149 -21.40 3.74 5.47
CA GLU A 149 -20.25 2.84 5.62
C GLU A 149 -19.02 3.59 6.13
N ARG A 150 -18.76 4.80 5.61
CA ARG A 150 -17.66 5.65 6.07
C ARG A 150 -17.85 6.06 7.52
N ASP A 151 -19.04 6.48 7.92
CA ASP A 151 -19.35 6.87 9.29
C ASP A 151 -19.25 5.68 10.26
N GLN A 152 -19.65 4.48 9.82
CA GLN A 152 -19.44 3.24 10.59
C GLN A 152 -17.95 2.95 10.78
N LEU A 153 -17.15 3.01 9.70
CA LEU A 153 -15.71 2.80 9.77
C LEU A 153 -15.03 3.85 10.67
N THR A 154 -15.43 5.12 10.60
CA THR A 154 -14.89 6.16 11.49
C THR A 154 -15.18 5.85 12.96
N LYS A 155 -16.40 5.40 13.30
CA LYS A 155 -16.74 4.98 14.67
C LYS A 155 -15.94 3.76 15.13
N GLU A 156 -15.72 2.78 14.26
CA GLU A 156 -14.90 1.60 14.58
C GLU A 156 -13.44 1.99 14.82
N VAL A 157 -12.88 2.88 13.99
CA VAL A 157 -11.51 3.41 14.16
C VAL A 157 -11.38 4.19 15.47
N GLU A 158 -12.34 5.05 15.80
CA GLU A 158 -12.38 5.76 17.07
C GLU A 158 -12.45 4.80 18.27
N ARG A 159 -13.30 3.77 18.18
CA ARG A 159 -13.41 2.73 19.23
C ARG A 159 -12.09 1.99 19.42
N MET A 160 -11.45 1.54 18.33
CA MET A 160 -10.16 0.84 18.40
C MET A 160 -9.03 1.75 18.92
N SER A 161 -9.03 3.02 18.53
CA SER A 161 -8.09 4.03 19.04
C SER A 161 -8.22 4.23 20.55
N GLN A 162 -9.45 4.33 21.06
CA GLN A 162 -9.72 4.41 22.49
C GLN A 162 -9.28 3.14 23.22
N GLU A 163 -9.58 1.96 22.65
CA GLU A 163 -9.15 0.67 23.20
C GLU A 163 -7.63 0.56 23.31
N ILE A 164 -6.89 0.90 22.24
CA ILE A 164 -5.43 0.92 22.24
C ILE A 164 -4.91 1.90 23.31
N THR A 165 -5.51 3.08 23.41
CA THR A 165 -5.09 4.09 24.40
C THR A 165 -5.30 3.57 25.83
N LEU A 166 -6.44 2.95 26.13
CA LEU A 166 -6.71 2.33 27.42
C LEU A 166 -5.70 1.24 27.74
N ARG A 167 -5.45 0.30 26.81
CA ARG A 167 -4.44 -0.77 26.98
C ARG A 167 -3.04 -0.24 27.23
N VAL A 168 -2.63 0.80 26.51
CA VAL A 168 -1.33 1.46 26.74
C VAL A 168 -1.27 2.11 28.13
N THR A 169 -2.35 2.73 28.60
CA THR A 169 -2.39 3.29 29.96
C THR A 169 -2.40 2.22 31.05
N GLU A 170 -3.13 1.12 30.85
CA GLU A 170 -3.12 -0.04 31.77
C GLU A 170 -1.71 -0.61 31.91
N LEU A 171 -1.02 -0.84 30.79
CA LEU A 171 0.35 -1.38 30.81
C LEU A 171 1.34 -0.42 31.50
N ASN A 172 1.18 0.89 31.32
CA ASN A 172 2.01 1.87 32.04
C ASN A 172 1.76 1.89 33.56
N GLN A 173 0.56 1.52 34.03
CA GLN A 173 0.26 1.45 35.46
C GLN A 173 0.92 0.25 36.17
N HIS A 174 1.45 -0.73 35.45
CA HIS A 174 2.13 -1.89 36.07
C HIS A 174 3.57 -1.56 36.55
N GLY A 175 4.14 -0.45 36.08
CA GLY A 175 5.48 0.03 36.49
C GLY A 175 5.64 0.26 38.01
N PRO A 176 4.77 1.04 38.69
CA PRO A 176 4.89 1.27 40.14
C PRO A 176 4.73 -0.01 40.97
N ALA A 177 3.79 -0.90 40.62
CA ALA A 177 3.60 -2.16 41.32
C ALA A 177 4.84 -3.08 41.25
N LEU A 178 5.54 -3.06 40.11
CA LEU A 178 6.82 -3.76 39.97
C LEU A 178 7.90 -3.11 40.84
N ASN A 179 7.99 -1.78 40.90
CA ASN A 179 8.96 -1.09 41.74
C ASN A 179 8.78 -1.42 43.22
N ASP A 180 7.53 -1.50 43.69
CA ASP A 180 7.22 -1.89 45.08
C ASP A 180 7.64 -3.35 45.35
N SER A 181 7.42 -4.24 44.38
CA SER A 181 7.86 -5.65 44.47
C SER A 181 9.39 -5.77 44.50
N ILE A 182 10.10 -4.97 43.70
CA ILE A 182 11.57 -4.90 43.72
C ILE A 182 12.07 -4.37 45.07
N ALA A 183 11.45 -3.30 45.57
CA ALA A 183 11.84 -2.68 46.85
C ALA A 183 11.66 -3.65 48.03
N THR A 184 10.54 -4.39 48.06
CA THR A 184 10.29 -5.40 49.11
C THR A 184 11.29 -6.57 49.05
N LEU A 185 11.66 -7.03 47.85
CA LEU A 185 12.66 -8.08 47.68
C LEU A 185 14.05 -7.61 48.15
N LEU A 186 14.49 -6.43 47.73
CA LEU A 186 15.77 -5.85 48.16
C LEU A 186 15.82 -5.63 49.68
N GLN A 187 14.72 -5.21 50.30
CA GLN A 187 14.63 -5.12 51.76
C GLN A 187 14.75 -6.48 52.47
N SER A 188 14.29 -7.56 51.83
CA SER A 188 14.46 -8.92 52.37
C SER A 188 15.90 -9.40 52.27
N ASP A 189 16.58 -9.06 51.17
CA ASP A 189 17.99 -9.36 50.94
C ASP A 189 18.89 -8.57 51.93
N ASP A 190 18.59 -7.29 52.18
CA ASP A 190 19.29 -6.47 53.18
C ASP A 190 19.18 -7.05 54.60
N LYS A 191 18.01 -7.59 54.95
CA LYS A 191 17.81 -8.29 56.23
C LYS A 191 18.69 -9.52 56.32
N LEU A 192 18.80 -10.31 55.24
CA LEU A 192 19.69 -11.47 55.17
C LEU A 192 21.15 -11.05 55.34
N LEU A 193 21.61 -10.03 54.61
CA LEU A 193 22.97 -9.47 54.73
C LEU A 193 23.27 -9.00 56.15
N SER A 194 22.31 -8.34 56.82
CA SER A 194 22.47 -7.93 58.22
C SER A 194 22.62 -9.12 59.17
N SER A 195 21.94 -10.24 58.90
CA SER A 195 22.08 -11.48 59.69
C SER A 195 23.41 -12.18 59.45
N LEU A 196 23.90 -12.17 58.21
CA LEU A 196 25.23 -12.68 57.85
C LEU A 196 26.33 -11.86 58.50
N GLN A 197 26.18 -10.53 58.56
CA GLN A 197 27.13 -9.66 59.25
C GLN A 197 27.22 -10.03 60.74
N LYS A 198 26.09 -10.23 61.42
CA LYS A 198 26.07 -10.65 62.83
C LYS A 198 26.78 -11.99 63.04
N LEU A 199 26.52 -12.96 62.16
CA LEU A 199 27.21 -14.25 62.19
C LEU A 199 28.73 -14.09 61.97
N GLY A 200 29.14 -13.19 61.08
CA GLY A 200 30.54 -12.82 60.88
C GLY A 200 31.21 -12.29 62.15
N TRP A 201 30.54 -11.42 62.90
CA TRP A 201 31.04 -10.93 64.20
C TRP A 201 31.16 -12.05 65.24
N GLU A 202 30.23 -13.00 65.27
CA GLU A 202 30.29 -14.16 66.16
C GLU A 202 31.47 -15.10 65.83
N LEU A 203 31.87 -15.17 64.57
CA LEU A 203 33.02 -15.95 64.10
C LEU A 203 34.36 -15.26 64.40
N ASP A 204 34.43 -13.93 64.27
CA ASP A 204 35.64 -13.12 64.47
C ASP A 204 36.04 -12.98 65.95
N GLN A 205 35.10 -13.22 66.88
CA GLN A 205 35.38 -13.19 68.33
C GLN A 205 36.24 -14.37 68.84
N HIS A 206 36.58 -15.35 67.99
CA HIS A 206 37.35 -16.51 68.41
C HIS A 206 38.87 -16.25 68.47
N ASP A 207 39.53 -16.80 69.50
CA ASP A 207 40.97 -17.14 69.60
C ASP A 207 41.97 -16.24 70.33
N LEU A 208 41.72 -14.95 70.61
CA LEU A 208 42.74 -14.15 71.33
C LEU A 208 42.91 -14.52 72.81
N GLY A 209 41.87 -15.03 73.46
CA GLY A 209 41.92 -15.44 74.87
C GLY A 209 42.52 -16.83 75.10
N GLU A 210 42.23 -17.78 74.21
CA GLU A 210 42.62 -19.19 74.39
C GLU A 210 44.13 -19.38 74.26
N THR A 211 44.80 -18.65 73.36
CA THR A 211 46.27 -18.70 73.22
C THR A 211 46.97 -18.16 74.45
N GLN A 212 46.45 -17.08 75.03
CA GLN A 212 47.01 -16.46 76.24
C GLN A 212 46.82 -17.37 77.47
N ASP A 213 45.71 -18.10 77.54
CA ASP A 213 45.44 -19.03 78.64
C ASP A 213 46.33 -20.29 78.56
N ILE A 214 46.71 -20.75 77.36
CA ILE A 214 47.71 -21.83 77.19
C ILE A 214 49.09 -21.40 77.67
N GLU A 215 49.51 -20.17 77.36
CA GLU A 215 50.80 -19.64 77.83
C GLU A 215 50.85 -19.55 79.36
N LYS A 216 49.78 -19.03 79.98
CA LYS A 216 49.63 -19.01 81.45
C LYS A 216 49.61 -20.42 82.03
N LEU A 217 48.97 -21.39 81.38
CA LEU A 217 48.94 -22.78 81.82
C LEU A 217 50.35 -23.42 81.78
N ARG A 218 51.11 -23.18 80.71
CA ARG A 218 52.50 -23.65 80.61
C ARG A 218 53.38 -23.01 81.68
N GLU A 219 53.22 -21.72 81.94
CA GLU A 219 53.98 -21.01 82.97
C GLU A 219 53.65 -21.55 84.38
N THR A 220 52.37 -21.79 84.68
CA THR A 220 51.93 -22.36 85.95
C THR A 220 52.39 -23.81 86.13
N CYS A 221 52.38 -24.64 85.08
CA CYS A 221 52.94 -25.99 85.12
C CYS A 221 54.45 -25.95 85.38
N MET A 222 55.19 -25.03 84.76
CA MET A 222 56.62 -24.85 85.02
C MET A 222 56.90 -24.45 86.48
N ARG A 223 56.09 -23.54 87.04
CA ARG A 223 56.16 -23.18 88.46
C ARG A 223 55.86 -24.37 89.37
N LEU A 224 54.88 -25.20 89.01
CA LEU A 224 54.55 -26.42 89.75
C LEU A 224 55.68 -27.46 89.70
N ILE A 225 56.33 -27.64 88.54
CA ILE A 225 57.50 -28.52 88.39
C ILE A 225 58.62 -28.06 89.32
N LYS A 226 58.94 -26.76 89.30
CA LYS A 226 59.96 -26.20 90.19
C LYS A 226 59.62 -26.44 91.67
N ALA A 227 58.39 -26.13 92.10
CA ALA A 227 57.96 -26.30 93.48
C ALA A 227 57.94 -27.77 93.93
N THR A 228 57.53 -28.69 93.06
CA THR A 228 57.53 -30.14 93.37
C THR A 228 58.94 -30.70 93.48
N VAL A 229 59.86 -30.32 92.59
CA VAL A 229 61.27 -30.70 92.67
C VAL A 229 61.90 -30.19 93.97
N GLU A 230 61.69 -28.92 94.31
CA GLU A 230 62.15 -28.34 95.58
C GLU A 230 61.55 -29.06 96.80
N THR A 231 60.25 -29.40 96.75
CA THR A 231 59.58 -30.14 97.84
C THR A 231 60.10 -31.57 97.99
N VAL A 232 60.36 -32.29 96.90
CA VAL A 232 60.90 -33.65 96.96
C VAL A 232 62.35 -33.62 97.46
N ARG A 233 63.17 -32.66 97.00
CA ARG A 233 64.54 -32.47 97.49
C ARG A 233 64.58 -32.20 98.99
N THR A 234 63.80 -31.22 99.45
CA THR A 234 63.72 -30.88 100.88
C THR A 234 63.20 -32.04 101.73
N LYS A 235 62.23 -32.84 101.23
CA LYS A 235 61.78 -34.06 101.91
C LYS A 235 62.88 -35.12 101.98
N LEU A 236 63.64 -35.32 100.90
CA LEU A 236 64.76 -36.26 100.87
C LEU A 236 65.83 -35.85 101.89
N ASP A 237 66.20 -34.56 101.92
CA ASP A 237 67.15 -33.98 102.88
C ASP A 237 66.66 -34.18 104.32
N THR A 238 65.36 -33.95 104.55
CA THR A 238 64.75 -34.13 105.88
C THR A 238 64.79 -35.59 106.32
N ILE A 239 64.41 -36.53 105.45
CA ILE A 239 64.46 -37.98 105.75
C ILE A 239 65.90 -38.43 105.98
N TYR A 240 66.85 -37.94 105.18
CA TYR A 240 68.27 -38.23 105.36
C TYR A 240 68.77 -37.75 106.73
N LEU A 241 68.46 -36.50 107.12
CA LEU A 241 68.83 -35.98 108.44
C LEU A 241 68.10 -36.70 109.59
N GLU A 242 66.83 -37.04 109.43
CA GLU A 242 66.04 -37.77 110.42
C GLU A 242 66.54 -39.21 110.62
N THR A 243 66.92 -39.90 109.54
CA THR A 243 67.53 -41.24 109.61
C THR A 243 68.90 -41.21 110.28
N LEU A 244 69.71 -40.17 110.03
CA LEU A 244 70.96 -39.97 110.77
C LEU A 244 70.73 -39.74 112.27
N VAL A 245 69.81 -38.84 112.63
CA VAL A 245 69.49 -38.54 114.05
C VAL A 245 68.89 -39.76 114.77
N THR A 246 68.06 -40.56 114.09
CA THR A 246 67.48 -41.79 114.67
C THR A 246 68.51 -42.91 114.79
N ALA A 247 69.45 -43.03 113.84
CA ALA A 247 70.58 -43.95 113.93
C ALA A 247 71.53 -43.60 115.09
N GLU A 248 71.80 -42.31 115.33
CA GLU A 248 72.56 -41.84 116.49
C GLU A 248 71.84 -42.12 117.81
N ARG A 249 70.54 -41.81 117.90
CA ARG A 249 69.73 -42.01 119.11
C ARG A 249 69.52 -43.48 119.48
N SER A 250 69.48 -44.37 118.49
CA SER A 250 69.26 -45.81 118.72
C SER A 250 70.52 -46.59 119.09
N GLY A 251 71.71 -45.95 119.05
CA GLY A 251 72.98 -46.59 119.42
C GLY A 251 73.39 -47.76 118.52
N THR A 252 72.75 -47.94 117.36
CA THR A 252 73.00 -49.03 116.40
C THR A 252 73.99 -48.63 115.29
N ALA A 253 74.63 -47.48 115.41
CA ALA A 253 75.62 -46.97 114.47
C ALA A 253 76.89 -47.85 114.47
N LYS A 254 76.95 -48.84 113.58
CA LYS A 254 78.21 -49.48 113.19
C LYS A 254 79.02 -48.50 112.34
N PRO A 255 80.36 -48.46 112.46
CA PRO A 255 81.17 -47.65 111.56
C PRO A 255 80.97 -48.15 110.13
N ALA A 256 80.26 -47.36 109.31
CA ALA A 256 80.06 -47.66 107.91
C ALA A 256 81.43 -47.64 107.19
N THR A 257 81.63 -48.56 106.25
CA THR A 257 82.87 -48.58 105.46
C THR A 257 82.81 -47.45 104.43
N ASN A 258 83.94 -46.79 104.14
CA ASN A 258 84.00 -45.68 103.17
C ASN A 258 83.38 -46.03 101.79
N GLU A 259 83.42 -47.30 101.38
CA GLU A 259 82.79 -47.78 100.14
C GLU A 259 81.26 -47.74 100.18
N GLN A 260 80.66 -48.04 101.34
CA GLN A 260 79.21 -48.01 101.52
C GLN A 260 78.67 -46.57 101.52
N VAL A 261 79.41 -45.63 102.10
CA VAL A 261 79.07 -44.20 102.09
C VAL A 261 79.14 -43.64 100.67
N LYS A 262 80.16 -44.02 99.89
CA LYS A 262 80.28 -43.62 98.48
C LYS A 262 79.17 -44.20 97.61
N SER A 263 78.85 -45.49 97.74
CA SER A 263 77.73 -46.11 97.03
C SER A 263 76.40 -45.39 97.31
N LEU A 264 76.13 -45.07 98.59
CA LEU A 264 74.91 -44.36 98.97
C LEU A 264 74.89 -42.92 98.44
N GLN A 265 76.04 -42.25 98.41
CA GLN A 265 76.17 -40.91 97.85
C GLN A 265 75.91 -40.90 96.34
N ASP A 266 76.47 -41.86 95.61
CA ASP A 266 76.25 -42.01 94.16
C ASP A 266 74.77 -42.34 93.86
N GLU A 267 74.12 -43.18 94.69
CA GLU A 267 72.69 -43.49 94.59
C GLU A 267 71.81 -42.25 94.85
N ILE A 268 72.15 -41.43 95.85
CA ILE A 268 71.45 -40.18 96.15
C ILE A 268 71.65 -39.15 95.03
N GLU A 269 72.85 -39.03 94.48
CA GLU A 269 73.14 -38.13 93.36
C GLU A 269 72.40 -38.55 92.08
N SER A 270 72.32 -39.87 91.82
CA SER A 270 71.47 -40.43 90.76
C SER A 270 70.00 -40.07 91.00
N LEU A 271 69.50 -40.24 92.23
CA LEU A 271 68.12 -39.90 92.57
C LEU A 271 67.84 -38.41 92.35
N TYR A 272 68.73 -37.50 92.74
CA TYR A 272 68.56 -36.06 92.50
C TYR A 272 68.50 -35.69 91.01
N SER A 273 69.22 -36.43 90.17
CA SER A 273 69.19 -36.25 88.72
C SER A 273 67.87 -36.69 88.09
N GLU A 274 67.21 -37.71 88.68
CA GLU A 274 65.94 -38.27 88.20
C GLU A 274 64.70 -37.50 88.68
N ILE A 275 64.78 -36.78 89.82
CA ILE A 275 63.63 -36.03 90.38
C ILE A 275 63.04 -35.03 89.36
N LEU A 276 63.88 -34.28 88.64
CA LEU A 276 63.41 -33.27 87.69
C LEU A 276 62.70 -33.88 86.47
N PRO A 277 63.30 -34.85 85.73
CA PRO A 277 62.62 -35.54 84.63
C PRO A 277 61.31 -36.20 85.04
N VAL A 278 61.26 -36.83 86.22
CA VAL A 278 60.05 -37.51 86.71
C VAL A 278 58.97 -36.50 87.11
N ALA A 279 59.33 -35.41 87.79
CA ALA A 279 58.40 -34.33 88.13
C ALA A 279 57.84 -33.67 86.86
N GLN A 280 58.68 -33.40 85.87
CA GLN A 280 58.24 -32.87 84.58
C GLN A 280 57.27 -33.82 83.89
N MET A 281 57.63 -35.09 83.73
CA MET A 281 56.78 -36.08 83.05
C MET A 281 55.43 -36.27 83.77
N SER A 282 55.43 -36.32 85.10
CA SER A 282 54.20 -36.47 85.90
C SER A 282 53.25 -35.28 85.79
N ILE A 283 53.78 -34.05 85.85
CA ILE A 283 52.98 -32.82 85.74
C ILE A 283 52.48 -32.63 84.30
N ASP A 284 53.33 -32.90 83.32
CA ASP A 284 52.96 -32.84 81.91
C ASP A 284 51.83 -33.84 81.61
N GLN A 285 51.91 -35.06 82.14
CA GLN A 285 50.90 -36.10 81.92
C GLN A 285 49.60 -35.85 82.71
N GLN A 286 49.66 -35.29 83.92
CA GLN A 286 48.47 -35.05 84.76
C GLN A 286 47.72 -33.77 84.37
N TYR A 287 48.41 -32.72 83.94
CA TYR A 287 47.82 -31.39 83.80
C TYR A 287 47.95 -30.80 82.41
N LEU A 288 49.15 -30.84 81.80
CA LEU A 288 49.40 -30.17 80.52
C LEU A 288 48.76 -30.92 79.34
N GLU A 289 49.02 -32.21 79.21
CA GLU A 289 48.55 -33.02 78.09
C GLU A 289 47.02 -33.14 78.05
N PRO A 290 46.31 -33.36 79.18
CA PRO A 290 44.84 -33.37 79.19
C PRO A 290 44.25 -32.00 78.80
N ALA A 291 44.84 -30.90 79.25
CA ALA A 291 44.38 -29.56 78.89
C ALA A 291 44.61 -29.22 77.41
N LEU A 292 45.75 -29.65 76.84
CA LEU A 292 46.00 -29.52 75.40
C LEU A 292 45.03 -30.40 74.58
N LYS A 293 44.69 -31.60 75.06
CA LYS A 293 43.69 -32.47 74.42
C LYS A 293 42.30 -31.83 74.44
N THR A 294 41.83 -31.32 75.58
CA THR A 294 40.52 -30.65 75.65
C THR A 294 40.47 -29.39 74.79
N LEU A 295 41.57 -28.64 74.72
CA LEU A 295 41.70 -27.49 73.84
C LEU A 295 41.69 -27.89 72.36
N SER A 296 42.42 -28.94 71.97
CA SER A 296 42.40 -29.44 70.59
C SER A 296 41.02 -29.93 70.17
N MET A 297 40.27 -30.58 71.08
CA MET A 297 38.88 -30.97 70.83
C MET A 297 37.97 -29.76 70.69
N ARG A 298 38.12 -28.75 71.57
CA ARG A 298 37.37 -27.48 71.48
C ARG A 298 37.68 -26.75 70.18
N ASN A 299 38.94 -26.69 69.78
CA ASN A 299 39.37 -26.08 68.51
C ASN A 299 38.84 -26.87 67.30
N SER A 300 38.81 -28.21 67.34
CA SER A 300 38.18 -28.99 66.27
C SER A 300 36.67 -28.74 66.16
N GLN A 301 35.99 -28.53 67.30
CA GLN A 301 34.58 -28.17 67.32
C GLN A 301 34.32 -26.73 66.87
N SER A 302 35.20 -25.78 67.20
CA SER A 302 35.10 -24.41 66.71
C SER A 302 35.39 -24.32 65.21
N ILE A 303 36.38 -25.05 64.71
CA ILE A 303 36.64 -25.24 63.27
C ILE A 303 35.43 -25.86 62.58
N GLY A 304 34.78 -26.85 63.21
CA GLY A 304 33.53 -27.41 62.71
C GLY A 304 32.42 -26.36 62.59
N LYS A 305 32.18 -25.59 63.66
CA LYS A 305 31.19 -24.50 63.69
C LYS A 305 31.48 -23.42 62.65
N THR A 306 32.73 -22.96 62.57
CA THR A 306 33.16 -21.94 61.60
C THR A 306 33.00 -22.44 60.17
N THR A 307 33.36 -23.70 59.89
CA THR A 307 33.14 -24.31 58.57
C THR A 307 31.66 -24.35 58.22
N THR A 308 30.79 -24.80 59.14
CA THR A 308 29.33 -24.82 58.90
C THR A 308 28.71 -23.43 58.73
N SER A 309 29.20 -22.44 59.48
CA SER A 309 28.76 -21.05 59.33
C SER A 309 29.25 -20.44 58.02
N LEU A 310 30.48 -20.76 57.59
CA LEU A 310 31.03 -20.30 56.31
C LEU A 310 30.30 -20.94 55.13
N THR A 311 29.98 -22.24 55.19
CA THR A 311 29.14 -22.88 54.16
C THR A 311 27.77 -22.23 54.08
N TYR A 312 27.14 -21.93 55.23
CA TYR A 312 25.88 -21.20 55.27
C TYR A 312 25.99 -19.79 54.67
N ILE A 313 27.04 -19.02 55.02
CA ILE A 313 27.30 -17.71 54.42
C ILE A 313 27.45 -17.82 52.90
N ASN A 314 28.20 -18.82 52.40
CA ASN A 314 28.40 -19.02 50.98
C ASN A 314 27.09 -19.40 50.25
N GLU A 315 26.27 -20.25 50.85
CA GLU A 315 24.93 -20.61 50.32
C GLU A 315 24.01 -19.37 50.26
N CYS A 316 23.98 -18.55 51.31
CA CYS A 316 23.22 -17.32 51.32
C CYS A 316 23.71 -16.30 50.27
N LEU A 317 25.02 -16.13 50.12
CA LEU A 317 25.59 -15.25 49.10
C LEU A 317 25.27 -15.76 47.68
N THR A 318 25.35 -17.08 47.46
CA THR A 318 24.96 -17.71 46.19
C THR A 318 23.47 -17.47 45.90
N TYR A 319 22.61 -17.62 46.91
CA TYR A 319 21.18 -17.31 46.82
C TYR A 319 20.93 -15.84 46.46
N LEU A 320 21.65 -14.89 47.09
CA LEU A 320 21.52 -13.47 46.80
C LEU A 320 21.92 -13.13 45.37
N VAL A 321 23.00 -13.71 44.86
CA VAL A 321 23.44 -13.53 43.46
C VAL A 321 22.39 -14.07 42.48
N ASP A 322 21.90 -15.30 42.70
CA ASP A 322 20.87 -15.92 41.87
C ASP A 322 19.53 -15.16 41.93
N CYS A 323 19.18 -14.63 43.11
CA CYS A 323 18.03 -13.73 43.28
C CYS A 323 18.20 -12.44 42.45
N MET A 324 19.37 -11.79 42.54
CA MET A 324 19.69 -10.59 41.77
C MET A 324 19.69 -10.84 40.26
N ASP A 325 20.20 -11.97 39.80
CA ASP A 325 20.20 -12.34 38.37
C ASP A 325 18.78 -12.54 37.84
N ARG A 326 17.92 -13.22 38.62
CA ARG A 326 16.49 -13.37 38.30
C ARG A 326 15.77 -12.02 38.28
N LEU A 327 16.03 -11.17 39.26
CA LEU A 327 15.46 -9.81 39.34
C LEU A 327 15.91 -8.97 38.14
N HIS A 328 17.19 -9.05 37.78
CA HIS A 328 17.75 -8.35 36.63
C HIS A 328 17.09 -8.81 35.32
N ALA A 329 16.94 -10.12 35.11
CA ALA A 329 16.25 -10.67 33.95
C ALA A 329 14.78 -10.19 33.87
N HIS A 330 14.08 -10.17 35.00
CA HIS A 330 12.70 -9.69 35.09
C HIS A 330 12.59 -8.20 34.77
N VAL A 331 13.44 -7.36 35.36
CA VAL A 331 13.49 -5.91 35.09
C VAL A 331 13.84 -5.63 33.64
N LYS A 332 14.81 -6.35 33.07
CA LYS A 332 15.21 -6.22 31.66
C LYS A 332 14.04 -6.57 30.72
N SER A 333 13.35 -7.69 31.00
CA SER A 333 12.16 -8.09 30.25
C SER A 333 11.07 -7.02 30.36
N HIS A 334 10.76 -6.54 31.57
CA HIS A 334 9.76 -5.51 31.76
C HIS A 334 10.11 -4.21 31.01
N LYS A 335 11.37 -3.78 31.06
CA LYS A 335 11.84 -2.61 30.33
C LYS A 335 11.73 -2.78 28.81
N SER A 336 12.04 -3.97 28.27
CA SER A 336 11.83 -4.23 26.85
C SER A 336 10.35 -4.25 26.46
N HIS A 337 9.47 -4.80 27.30
CA HIS A 337 8.02 -4.76 27.08
C HIS A 337 7.51 -3.32 27.12
N GLN A 338 7.95 -2.50 28.08
CA GLN A 338 7.60 -1.09 28.17
C GLN A 338 8.08 -0.29 26.95
N ALA A 339 9.29 -0.55 26.47
CA ALA A 339 9.80 0.09 25.25
C ALA A 339 8.99 -0.31 24.01
N ALA A 340 8.63 -1.59 23.89
CA ALA A 340 7.81 -2.08 22.79
C ALA A 340 6.38 -1.50 22.83
N THR A 341 5.75 -1.44 24.00
CA THR A 341 4.40 -0.86 24.16
C THR A 341 4.40 0.64 23.91
N ALA A 342 5.45 1.35 24.33
CA ALA A 342 5.64 2.77 24.00
C ALA A 342 5.83 2.98 22.49
N ALA A 343 6.62 2.14 21.81
CA ALA A 343 6.82 2.20 20.37
C ALA A 343 5.54 1.90 19.59
N ILE A 344 4.79 0.86 19.98
CA ILE A 344 3.47 0.54 19.40
C ILE A 344 2.49 1.69 19.65
N GLY A 345 2.48 2.25 20.85
CA GLY A 345 1.65 3.42 21.16
C GLY A 345 2.00 4.65 20.33
N ALA A 346 3.30 4.90 20.09
CA ALA A 346 3.76 5.98 19.24
C ALA A 346 3.39 5.75 17.76
N ALA A 347 3.58 4.54 17.24
CA ALA A 347 3.20 4.15 15.89
C ALA A 347 1.68 4.25 15.69
N ALA A 348 0.89 3.74 16.63
CA ALA A 348 -0.57 3.86 16.59
C ALA A 348 -1.02 5.33 16.58
N LYS A 349 -0.42 6.19 17.42
CA LYS A 349 -0.70 7.63 17.41
C LYS A 349 -0.29 8.30 16.10
N ALA A 350 0.83 7.90 15.51
CA ALA A 350 1.29 8.41 14.21
C ALA A 350 0.34 8.01 13.08
N GLU A 351 -0.14 6.76 13.06
CA GLU A 351 -1.13 6.26 12.09
C GLU A 351 -2.49 6.95 12.26
N ILE A 352 -2.94 7.19 13.51
CA ILE A 352 -4.18 7.94 13.78
C ILE A 352 -4.05 9.40 13.33
N ALA A 353 -2.87 10.01 13.49
CA ALA A 353 -2.59 11.38 13.07
C ALA A 353 -2.34 11.52 11.56
N ALA A 354 -2.06 10.41 10.86
CA ALA A 354 -1.80 10.41 9.42
C ALA A 354 -3.11 10.69 8.66
N VAL A 355 -3.29 11.95 8.28
CA VAL A 355 -4.36 12.37 7.36
C VAL A 355 -4.06 11.77 5.98
N ILE A 356 -4.80 10.72 5.61
CA ILE A 356 -4.74 10.17 4.25
C ILE A 356 -5.19 11.27 3.28
N PRO A 357 -4.33 11.74 2.35
CA PRO A 357 -4.73 12.76 1.40
C PRO A 357 -5.88 12.22 0.55
N PRO A 358 -6.93 13.02 0.27
CA PRO A 358 -8.06 12.57 -0.52
C PRO A 358 -7.57 12.13 -1.89
N LYS A 359 -7.71 10.82 -2.18
CA LYS A 359 -7.47 10.28 -3.52
C LYS A 359 -8.30 11.08 -4.51
N LYS A 360 -7.64 11.81 -5.42
CA LYS A 360 -8.27 12.45 -6.59
C LYS A 360 -9.19 11.41 -7.26
N PRO A 361 -10.43 11.77 -7.64
CA PRO A 361 -11.35 10.83 -8.24
C PRO A 361 -10.72 10.26 -9.51
N ARG A 362 -10.39 8.96 -9.48
CA ARG A 362 -10.00 8.22 -10.69
C ARG A 362 -11.16 8.31 -11.67
N GLN A 363 -10.88 8.83 -12.86
CA GLN A 363 -11.79 8.79 -14.00
C GLN A 363 -12.28 7.35 -14.17
N ALA A 364 -13.60 7.19 -14.27
CA ALA A 364 -14.25 5.90 -14.46
C ALA A 364 -13.82 5.33 -15.81
N ILE A 365 -12.90 4.36 -15.78
CA ILE A 365 -12.63 3.49 -16.93
C ILE A 365 -13.89 2.63 -17.14
N PRO A 366 -14.43 2.53 -18.37
CA PRO A 366 -15.60 1.69 -18.64
C PRO A 366 -15.29 0.22 -18.32
N PRO A 367 -16.23 -0.53 -17.73
CA PRO A 367 -16.00 -1.93 -17.39
C PRO A 367 -15.94 -2.78 -18.67
N SER A 368 -14.75 -3.33 -18.95
CA SER A 368 -14.59 -4.46 -19.87
C SER A 368 -15.24 -5.72 -19.26
N PRO A 369 -15.84 -6.62 -20.05
CA PRO A 369 -16.69 -7.68 -19.50
C PRO A 369 -15.86 -8.72 -18.76
N VAL A 370 -16.18 -8.91 -17.49
CA VAL A 370 -15.59 -9.92 -16.63
C VAL A 370 -16.00 -11.30 -17.14
N ARG A 371 -14.98 -12.05 -17.57
CA ARG A 371 -15.02 -13.49 -17.84
C ARG A 371 -15.28 -14.20 -16.51
N THR A 372 -16.48 -14.72 -16.34
CA THR A 372 -16.87 -15.63 -15.25
C THR A 372 -15.97 -16.87 -15.30
N ARG A 373 -15.10 -17.02 -14.30
CA ARG A 373 -14.50 -18.31 -13.98
C ARG A 373 -15.31 -18.94 -12.85
N SER A 374 -16.14 -19.90 -13.22
CA SER A 374 -16.60 -20.97 -12.36
C SER A 374 -15.41 -21.86 -11.98
N ASN A 375 -15.31 -22.20 -10.69
CA ASN A 375 -14.81 -23.45 -10.11
C ASN A 375 -14.95 -23.28 -8.57
N ALA A 376 -15.94 -23.88 -7.93
CA ALA A 376 -15.95 -25.28 -7.49
C ALA A 376 -14.82 -25.59 -6.49
N SER A 377 -15.11 -25.44 -5.19
CA SER A 377 -14.92 -26.52 -4.22
C SER A 377 -15.65 -26.18 -2.93
N GLU A 378 -16.71 -26.93 -2.66
CA GLU A 378 -17.24 -27.12 -1.32
C GLU A 378 -16.14 -27.68 -0.40
N VAL A 379 -15.90 -27.05 0.74
CA VAL A 379 -15.39 -27.77 1.92
C VAL A 379 -16.26 -27.42 3.11
N ARG A 380 -17.15 -28.38 3.39
CA ARG A 380 -17.95 -28.63 4.59
C ARG A 380 -17.46 -27.89 5.85
N ARG A 381 -18.25 -26.92 6.32
CA ARG A 381 -18.20 -26.46 7.72
C ARG A 381 -18.77 -27.57 8.62
N ARG A 382 -17.88 -28.42 9.14
CA ARG A 382 -18.21 -29.36 10.20
C ARG A 382 -18.23 -28.61 11.52
N ARG A 383 -19.43 -28.48 12.08
CA ARG A 383 -19.72 -28.07 13.46
C ARG A 383 -18.94 -28.96 14.43
N ARG A 384 -18.04 -28.39 15.23
CA ARG A 384 -17.60 -28.95 16.53
C ARG A 384 -17.37 -27.83 17.52
N SER A 385 -18.29 -27.76 18.48
CA SER A 385 -18.06 -27.21 19.81
C SER A 385 -17.15 -28.13 20.61
N SER A 386 -16.50 -27.55 21.63
CA SER A 386 -15.72 -28.15 22.74
C SER A 386 -14.41 -28.87 22.41
N GLY A 387 -13.31 -28.26 22.87
CA GLY A 387 -11.98 -28.84 22.96
C GLY A 387 -10.91 -27.77 22.73
N ALA A 388 -10.49 -27.09 23.80
CA ALA A 388 -9.30 -26.25 23.78
C ALA A 388 -8.08 -27.16 23.56
N GLN A 389 -7.67 -27.29 22.30
CA GLN A 389 -6.28 -27.53 21.95
C GLN A 389 -5.82 -26.18 21.42
N GLU A 390 -4.88 -25.55 22.12
CA GLU A 390 -4.14 -24.40 21.60
C GLU A 390 -3.57 -24.80 20.24
N GLU A 391 -4.20 -24.34 19.15
CA GLU A 391 -3.58 -24.37 17.83
C GLU A 391 -2.25 -23.64 17.95
N SER A 392 -1.17 -24.30 17.53
CA SER A 392 0.16 -23.73 17.65
C SER A 392 0.18 -22.38 16.92
N PRO A 393 0.67 -21.28 17.53
CA PRO A 393 0.65 -19.95 16.90
C PRO A 393 1.26 -19.92 15.50
N ILE A 394 2.20 -20.84 15.23
CA ILE A 394 2.81 -21.00 13.92
C ILE A 394 1.82 -21.55 12.88
N GLU A 395 0.94 -22.48 13.26
CA GLU A 395 -0.07 -23.08 12.37
C GLU A 395 -1.16 -22.05 12.02
N THR A 396 -1.59 -21.23 12.98
CA THR A 396 -2.51 -20.11 12.72
C THR A 396 -1.89 -19.08 11.77
N LEU A 397 -0.61 -18.75 11.96
CA LEU A 397 0.12 -17.84 11.07
C LEU A 397 0.28 -18.42 9.66
N LEU A 398 0.60 -19.70 9.54
CA LEU A 398 0.70 -20.41 8.26
C LEU A 398 -0.66 -20.48 7.55
N GLN A 399 -1.74 -20.67 8.29
CA GLN A 399 -3.11 -20.64 7.76
C GLN A 399 -3.50 -19.24 7.28
N HIS A 400 -3.17 -18.18 8.03
CA HIS A 400 -3.36 -16.79 7.59
C HIS A 400 -2.54 -16.45 6.34
N LEU A 401 -1.36 -17.04 6.20
CA LEU A 401 -0.51 -16.89 5.01
C LEU A 401 -0.91 -17.83 3.86
N ALA A 402 -2.00 -18.59 4.01
CA ALA A 402 -2.48 -19.60 3.06
C ALA A 402 -1.39 -20.61 2.65
N VAL A 403 -0.56 -21.03 3.60
CA VAL A 403 0.46 -22.08 3.44
C VAL A 403 0.02 -23.29 4.26
N THR A 404 -0.31 -24.39 3.58
CA THR A 404 -0.60 -25.67 4.24
C THR A 404 0.64 -26.55 4.18
N LEU A 405 1.20 -26.93 5.33
CA LEU A 405 2.31 -27.87 5.35
C LEU A 405 1.83 -29.28 4.97
N PRO A 406 2.62 -30.02 4.16
CA PRO A 406 2.35 -31.42 3.89
C PRO A 406 2.38 -32.25 5.19
N PRO A 407 1.53 -33.28 5.31
CA PRO A 407 1.48 -34.15 6.50
C PRO A 407 2.76 -34.94 6.76
N ASP A 408 3.67 -35.01 5.78
CA ASP A 408 4.95 -35.73 5.86
C ASP A 408 6.07 -34.91 6.54
N CYS A 409 5.88 -33.61 6.76
CA CYS A 409 6.86 -32.73 7.38
C CYS A 409 6.80 -32.82 8.92
N ILE A 410 7.18 -33.97 9.49
CA ILE A 410 7.16 -34.24 10.94
C ILE A 410 8.39 -33.61 11.64
N LYS A 411 9.51 -33.46 10.93
CA LYS A 411 10.75 -32.86 11.47
C LYS A 411 10.81 -31.36 11.16
N PRO A 412 11.34 -30.53 12.08
CA PRO A 412 11.43 -29.09 11.88
C PRO A 412 12.31 -28.68 10.68
N GLN A 413 13.33 -29.48 10.33
CA GLN A 413 14.16 -29.22 9.14
C GLN A 413 13.39 -29.39 7.81
N ASP A 414 12.49 -30.37 7.73
CA ASP A 414 11.69 -30.61 6.53
C ASP A 414 10.62 -29.52 6.35
N GLN A 415 10.08 -29.00 7.47
CA GLN A 415 9.17 -27.86 7.49
C GLN A 415 9.87 -26.58 7.01
N ILE A 416 11.09 -26.31 7.49
CA ILE A 416 11.89 -25.15 7.07
C ILE A 416 12.20 -25.22 5.58
N GLY A 417 12.67 -26.37 5.08
CA GLY A 417 12.97 -26.55 3.65
C GLY A 417 11.74 -26.35 2.76
N PHE A 418 10.56 -26.82 3.18
CA PHE A 418 9.31 -26.56 2.47
C PHE A 418 8.95 -25.07 2.46
N LEU A 419 9.04 -24.39 3.61
CA LEU A 419 8.74 -22.96 3.71
C LEU A 419 9.71 -22.10 2.89
N GLU A 420 11.00 -22.47 2.84
CA GLU A 420 11.99 -21.83 1.96
C GLU A 420 11.63 -21.99 0.49
N SER A 421 11.17 -23.18 0.08
CA SER A 421 10.74 -23.42 -1.30
C SER A 421 9.50 -22.60 -1.67
N VAL A 422 8.52 -22.48 -0.75
CA VAL A 422 7.31 -21.67 -0.93
C VAL A 422 7.65 -20.18 -0.98
N LEU A 423 8.58 -19.72 -0.14
CA LEU A 423 9.07 -18.34 -0.17
C LEU A 423 9.76 -18.05 -1.50
N ALA A 424 10.66 -18.93 -1.95
CA ALA A 424 11.35 -18.77 -3.23
C ALA A 424 10.35 -18.74 -4.40
N GLU A 425 9.33 -19.60 -4.39
CA GLU A 425 8.28 -19.60 -5.41
C GLU A 425 7.44 -18.31 -5.39
N ARG A 426 7.05 -17.83 -4.21
CA ARG A 426 6.28 -16.59 -4.07
C ARG A 426 7.09 -15.36 -4.48
N THR A 427 8.36 -15.29 -4.10
CA THR A 427 9.26 -14.21 -4.51
C THR A 427 9.47 -14.22 -6.02
N ARG A 428 9.66 -15.41 -6.62
CA ARG A 428 9.75 -15.54 -8.08
C ARG A 428 8.47 -15.08 -8.76
N LYS A 429 7.30 -15.54 -8.31
CA LYS A 429 5.99 -15.09 -8.83
C LYS A 429 5.80 -13.58 -8.68
N GLY A 430 6.23 -13.00 -7.55
CA GLY A 430 6.21 -11.55 -7.33
C GLY A 430 7.08 -10.80 -8.35
N ASN A 431 8.29 -11.29 -8.60
CA ASN A 431 9.19 -10.72 -9.61
C ASN A 431 8.62 -10.86 -11.03
N ASP A 432 8.02 -12.00 -11.36
CA ASP A 432 7.39 -12.23 -12.66
C ASP A 432 6.19 -11.29 -12.88
N VAL A 433 5.36 -11.08 -11.86
CA VAL A 433 4.24 -10.12 -11.91
C VAL A 433 4.74 -8.69 -12.02
N ALA A 434 5.78 -8.31 -11.26
CA ALA A 434 6.39 -6.98 -11.34
C ALA A 434 6.97 -6.72 -12.72
N LYS A 435 7.69 -7.69 -13.29
CA LYS A 435 8.23 -7.63 -14.65
C LYS A 435 7.11 -7.52 -15.68
N GLY A 436 6.06 -8.34 -15.58
CA GLY A 436 4.91 -8.26 -16.48
C GLY A 436 4.17 -6.92 -16.39
N ALA A 437 4.05 -6.35 -15.19
CA ALA A 437 3.46 -5.01 -14.99
C ALA A 437 4.33 -3.91 -15.61
N GLN A 438 5.66 -4.00 -15.46
CA GLN A 438 6.59 -3.07 -16.08
C GLN A 438 6.55 -3.17 -17.61
N GLU A 439 6.61 -4.38 -18.17
CA GLU A 439 6.51 -4.59 -19.62
C GLU A 439 5.16 -4.07 -20.18
N GLY A 440 4.07 -4.31 -19.46
CA GLY A 440 2.76 -3.77 -19.81
C GLY A 440 2.71 -2.24 -19.77
N PHE A 441 3.33 -1.61 -18.76
CA PHE A 441 3.45 -0.17 -18.68
C PHE A 441 4.32 0.40 -19.80
N GLU A 442 5.48 -0.20 -20.08
CA GLU A 442 6.37 0.21 -21.17
C GLU A 442 5.68 0.10 -22.53
N MET A 443 4.93 -0.98 -22.76
CA MET A 443 4.18 -1.18 -24.00
C MET A 443 3.09 -0.12 -24.17
N ALA A 444 2.31 0.15 -23.13
CA ALA A 444 1.28 1.19 -23.17
C ALA A 444 1.89 2.59 -23.36
N ALA A 445 2.98 2.89 -22.65
CA ALA A 445 3.70 4.16 -22.78
C ALA A 445 4.24 4.34 -24.20
N ARG A 446 4.87 3.31 -24.79
CA ARG A 446 5.32 3.35 -26.20
C ARG A 446 4.16 3.57 -27.15
N ALA A 447 3.03 2.88 -26.97
CA ALA A 447 1.87 3.06 -27.82
C ALA A 447 1.34 4.50 -27.76
N HIS A 448 1.24 5.09 -26.57
CA HIS A 448 0.80 6.49 -26.42
C HIS A 448 1.80 7.50 -26.98
N VAL A 449 3.11 7.24 -26.85
CA VAL A 449 4.15 8.11 -27.43
C VAL A 449 4.12 8.03 -28.96
N GLU A 450 3.96 6.84 -29.55
CA GLU A 450 3.83 6.68 -30.99
C GLU A 450 2.54 7.32 -31.52
N ASP A 451 1.41 7.17 -30.83
CA ASP A 451 0.15 7.83 -31.19
C ASP A 451 0.29 9.36 -31.12
N ALA A 452 0.90 9.89 -30.05
CA ALA A 452 1.20 11.31 -29.95
C ALA A 452 2.14 11.78 -31.06
N ARG A 453 3.17 10.98 -31.41
CA ARG A 453 4.08 11.28 -32.52
C ARG A 453 3.35 11.31 -33.86
N GLN A 454 2.44 10.37 -34.11
CA GLN A 454 1.62 10.33 -35.30
C GLN A 454 0.65 11.52 -35.35
N ALA A 455 0.00 11.86 -34.24
CA ALA A 455 -0.87 13.03 -34.16
C ALA A 455 -0.10 14.34 -34.43
N ILE A 456 1.10 14.50 -33.86
CA ILE A 456 1.99 15.63 -34.15
C ILE A 456 2.38 15.66 -35.62
N GLN A 457 2.70 14.50 -36.20
CA GLN A 457 3.03 14.39 -37.62
C GLN A 457 1.84 14.77 -38.50
N LEU A 458 0.63 14.31 -38.20
CA LEU A 458 -0.59 14.68 -38.93
C LEU A 458 -0.89 16.18 -38.82
N VAL A 459 -0.73 16.78 -37.64
CA VAL A 459 -0.90 18.23 -37.47
C VAL A 459 0.17 19.00 -38.26
N ARG A 460 1.43 18.54 -38.20
CA ARG A 460 2.52 19.11 -38.98
C ARG A 460 2.22 19.01 -40.48
N ASP A 461 1.81 17.85 -40.97
CA ASP A 461 1.52 17.61 -42.38
C ASP A 461 0.30 18.43 -42.82
N SER A 462 -0.71 18.61 -41.97
CA SER A 462 -1.86 19.48 -42.24
C SER A 462 -1.47 20.96 -42.31
N LEU A 463 -0.62 21.44 -41.39
CA LEU A 463 -0.12 22.82 -41.40
C LEU A 463 0.80 23.09 -42.59
N LEU A 464 1.61 22.09 -42.95
CA LEU A 464 2.52 22.17 -44.07
C LEU A 464 1.79 22.01 -45.42
N ALA A 465 0.70 21.24 -45.50
CA ALA A 465 -0.10 21.11 -46.72
C ALA A 465 -0.71 22.44 -47.20
N GLU A 466 -1.04 23.34 -46.27
CA GLU A 466 -1.49 24.71 -46.60
C GLU A 466 -0.33 25.68 -46.87
N SER A 467 0.91 25.25 -46.62
CA SER A 467 2.13 26.04 -46.80
C SER A 467 2.85 25.70 -48.10
N SER A 468 3.45 26.70 -48.75
CA SER A 468 4.33 26.47 -49.91
C SER A 468 5.60 25.66 -49.59
N PHE A 469 5.85 25.39 -48.31
CA PHE A 469 6.94 24.58 -47.76
C PHE A 469 6.53 23.14 -47.40
N GLY A 470 5.29 22.72 -47.63
CA GLY A 470 4.86 21.36 -47.31
C GLY A 470 5.28 20.28 -48.27
N ASP A 471 5.60 20.67 -49.50
CA ASP A 471 6.30 19.79 -50.43
C ASP A 471 7.80 20.04 -50.28
N VAL A 472 8.58 18.99 -50.05
CA VAL A 472 10.04 19.08 -49.93
C VAL A 472 10.60 19.33 -51.33
N LYS A 473 10.59 20.60 -51.75
CA LYS A 473 11.20 21.04 -52.99
C LYS A 473 12.71 21.04 -52.82
N LEU A 474 13.43 20.42 -53.77
CA LEU A 474 14.88 20.56 -53.80
C LEU A 474 15.25 22.03 -54.02
N VAL A 475 16.37 22.46 -53.44
CA VAL A 475 16.87 23.85 -53.54
C VAL A 475 17.09 24.24 -55.02
N ASP A 476 17.30 23.26 -55.90
CA ASP A 476 17.46 23.43 -57.34
C ASP A 476 16.23 22.87 -58.11
N PRO A 477 15.44 23.74 -58.76
CA PRO A 477 14.27 23.31 -59.53
C PRO A 477 14.62 22.49 -60.77
N ASP A 478 15.85 22.61 -61.30
CA ASP A 478 16.29 21.83 -62.47
C ASP A 478 16.54 20.36 -62.09
N MET A 479 17.01 20.10 -60.87
CA MET A 479 17.14 18.75 -60.34
C MET A 479 15.78 18.09 -60.09
N ASP A 480 14.79 18.83 -59.60
CA ASP A 480 13.43 18.32 -59.36
C ASP A 480 12.72 17.95 -60.67
N SER A 481 12.93 18.75 -61.71
CA SER A 481 12.46 18.43 -63.06
C SER A 481 13.15 17.18 -63.61
N SER A 482 14.45 17.03 -63.38
CA SER A 482 15.22 15.85 -63.81
C SER A 482 14.80 14.59 -63.09
N ILE A 483 14.50 14.67 -61.78
CA ILE A 483 13.98 13.55 -60.99
C ILE A 483 12.56 13.17 -61.44
N SER A 484 11.72 14.16 -61.75
CA SER A 484 10.37 13.91 -62.29
C SER A 484 10.42 13.22 -63.66
N VAL A 485 11.34 13.63 -64.53
CA VAL A 485 11.61 12.96 -65.81
C VAL A 485 12.11 11.54 -65.57
N LEU A 486 13.06 11.33 -64.66
CA LEU A 486 13.57 10.01 -64.31
C LEU A 486 12.47 9.09 -63.73
N ALA A 487 11.59 9.61 -62.88
CA ALA A 487 10.45 8.87 -62.35
C ALA A 487 9.46 8.47 -63.47
N GLN A 488 9.25 9.35 -64.45
CA GLN A 488 8.44 9.04 -65.62
C GLN A 488 9.11 7.98 -66.51
N GLU A 489 10.43 8.05 -66.70
CA GLU A 489 11.20 7.05 -67.44
C GLU A 489 11.23 5.70 -66.73
N VAL A 490 11.35 5.67 -65.40
CA VAL A 490 11.28 4.46 -64.60
C VAL A 490 9.88 3.84 -64.66
N ASN A 491 8.82 4.65 -64.62
CA ASN A 491 7.45 4.13 -64.81
C ASN A 491 7.24 3.57 -66.22
N LYS A 492 7.74 4.26 -67.27
CA LYS A 492 7.75 3.73 -68.63
C LYS A 492 8.57 2.43 -68.73
N ALA A 493 9.71 2.34 -68.05
CA ALA A 493 10.53 1.13 -67.99
C ALA A 493 9.81 0.00 -67.24
N LYS A 494 9.08 0.31 -66.17
CA LYS A 494 8.26 -0.65 -65.40
C LYS A 494 7.06 -1.14 -66.19
N GLU A 495 6.41 -0.29 -66.98
CA GLU A 495 5.36 -0.67 -67.92
C GLU A 495 5.91 -1.53 -69.06
N ARG A 496 7.08 -1.18 -69.62
CA ARG A 496 7.79 -2.03 -70.59
C ARG A 496 8.22 -3.37 -70.00
N LEU A 497 8.65 -3.40 -68.73
CA LEU A 497 8.97 -4.64 -68.04
C LEU A 497 7.70 -5.48 -67.85
N ARG A 498 6.57 -4.88 -67.46
CA ARG A 498 5.29 -5.58 -67.34
C ARG A 498 4.78 -6.10 -68.70
N SER A 499 4.95 -5.34 -69.77
CA SER A 499 4.56 -5.81 -71.12
C SER A 499 5.47 -6.92 -71.63
N LEU A 500 6.78 -6.85 -71.38
CA LEU A 500 7.72 -7.93 -71.67
C LEU A 500 7.48 -9.18 -70.81
N GLN A 501 7.11 -9.00 -69.54
CA GLN A 501 6.76 -10.10 -68.66
C GLN A 501 5.46 -10.77 -69.14
N GLY A 502 4.47 -9.99 -69.59
CA GLY A 502 3.27 -10.50 -70.27
C GLY A 502 3.57 -11.26 -71.56
N GLN A 503 4.53 -10.80 -72.38
CA GLN A 503 4.97 -11.50 -73.59
C GLN A 503 5.81 -12.75 -73.29
N SER A 504 6.61 -12.75 -72.21
CA SER A 504 7.41 -13.92 -71.78
C SER A 504 6.56 -15.08 -71.28
N ILE A 505 5.32 -14.79 -70.83
CA ILE A 505 4.35 -15.82 -70.39
C ILE A 505 3.68 -16.49 -71.60
N VAL A 506 3.62 -15.82 -72.77
CA VAL A 506 3.05 -16.39 -74.01
C VAL A 506 4.07 -17.22 -74.78
N ALA A 507 5.37 -16.93 -74.66
CA ALA A 507 6.43 -17.78 -75.20
C ALA A 507 6.82 -18.89 -74.20
N ARG A 508 5.95 -19.90 -74.02
CA ARG A 508 6.36 -21.20 -73.46
C ARG A 508 7.44 -21.79 -74.38
N SER A 509 8.70 -21.57 -74.02
CA SER A 509 9.85 -22.13 -74.73
C SER A 509 9.83 -23.65 -74.57
N GLU A 510 9.53 -24.37 -75.66
CA GLU A 510 9.55 -25.84 -75.74
C GLU A 510 10.86 -26.44 -75.20
N LYS A 511 11.98 -25.71 -75.33
CA LYS A 511 13.29 -26.10 -74.80
C LYS A 511 13.31 -26.21 -73.27
N ARG A 512 12.48 -25.43 -72.55
CA ARG A 512 12.37 -25.51 -71.09
C ARG A 512 11.65 -26.80 -70.67
N ASP A 513 10.64 -27.21 -71.42
CA ASP A 513 9.88 -28.44 -71.14
C ASP A 513 10.69 -29.69 -71.50
N GLU A 514 11.48 -29.66 -72.58
CA GLU A 514 12.45 -30.73 -72.90
C GLU A 514 13.53 -30.88 -71.81
N PHE A 515 13.99 -29.76 -71.24
CA PHE A 515 15.00 -29.80 -70.18
C PHE A 515 14.43 -30.35 -68.86
N ILE A 516 13.19 -29.99 -68.52
CA ILE A 516 12.51 -30.52 -67.33
C ILE A 516 12.18 -32.01 -67.50
N GLN A 517 11.82 -32.48 -68.70
CA GLN A 517 11.64 -33.91 -68.95
C GLN A 517 12.94 -34.72 -68.90
N ARG A 518 14.07 -34.15 -69.34
CA ARG A 518 15.36 -34.86 -69.32
C ARG A 518 16.01 -34.99 -67.93
N TRP A 519 15.66 -34.11 -67.00
CA TRP A 519 16.32 -34.03 -65.69
C TRP A 519 15.35 -34.13 -64.50
N GLY A 520 14.07 -34.35 -64.75
CA GLY A 520 13.01 -34.43 -63.75
C GLY A 520 12.50 -35.84 -63.44
N SER A 521 13.26 -36.89 -63.77
CA SER A 521 13.05 -38.26 -63.25
C SER A 521 14.20 -38.69 -62.36
#